data_AF-A0A1F9ZU26-F1
#
_entry.id   AF-A0A1F9ZU26-F1
#
_cell.length_a   1.000
_cell.length_b   1.000
_cell.length_c   1.000
_cell.angle_alpha   90.00
_cell.angle_beta   90.00
_cell.angle_gamma   90.00
#
_symmetry.space_group_name_H-M   'P 1'
#
loop_
_entity.id
_entity.type
_entity.pdbx_description
1 polymer ?
#
loop_
_entity_poly.entity_id
_entity_poly.type
_entity_poly.pdbx_seq_one_letter_code
_entity_poly.pdbx_strand_id
1 'polypeptide(L)'
;MAGVWSKLVDPFDRAFPLGTPRRKLLQIVAIILLFEGVTVMLFFSYTTLILGVASIFVGMFLLALGYKPGSLIAPEPLVGQKIDPPGIRLVDAIVREVNNDYIIMVAGAALIGLVIIWNRFYSANSGLGDLDTLAIMFGGMLLIFPIIMDKFKVEATFSLLFLGLVVLLLVIPQVVMSLNTGAGTSAGNWYVEYMLAAPFASILNLVGVPASWNGNMVTIEFQDGTIQPLGISAYCAGMYSFSIFLAAFISFVLVFERLKPKLLILVLSLGLVIAFLGNLFRMVIIGIVGYYRGLDALLWAHENAGWIIFLSWSAVFWYLLLGYISKKSVSMAKPVPPE
;
A
#
# COMPACT_ATOMS: atom_id res chain seq x y z
N MET A 1 32.30 4.70 -9.34
CA MET A 1 30.98 4.35 -8.77
C MET A 1 30.69 5.04 -7.42
N ALA A 2 31.67 5.21 -6.51
CA ALA A 2 31.44 5.85 -5.19
C ALA A 2 30.86 7.29 -5.23
N GLY A 3 31.22 8.10 -6.24
CA GLY A 3 30.71 9.49 -6.37
C GLY A 3 29.29 9.63 -6.94
N VAL A 4 28.72 8.58 -7.53
CA VAL A 4 27.32 8.58 -8.00
C VAL A 4 26.38 8.24 -6.84
N TRP A 5 26.81 7.32 -5.98
CA TRP A 5 26.09 6.96 -4.75
C TRP A 5 26.01 8.14 -3.77
N SER A 6 27.07 8.93 -3.58
CA SER A 6 27.02 10.08 -2.66
C SER A 6 26.02 11.17 -3.07
N LYS A 7 25.83 11.39 -4.39
CA LYS A 7 24.84 12.35 -4.91
C LYS A 7 23.39 11.84 -4.86
N LEU A 8 23.18 10.53 -4.80
CA LEU A 8 21.85 9.91 -4.67
C LEU A 8 21.39 9.80 -3.21
N VAL A 9 22.30 9.75 -2.24
CA VAL A 9 21.95 9.56 -0.81
C VAL A 9 21.54 10.87 -0.12
N ASP A 10 22.09 12.01 -0.55
CA ASP A 10 21.90 13.33 0.06
C ASP A 10 20.42 13.81 0.20
N PRO A 11 19.52 13.62 -0.78
CA PRO A 11 18.11 14.01 -0.61
C PRO A 11 17.37 13.20 0.45
N PHE A 12 17.72 11.92 0.60
CA PHE A 12 17.08 11.01 1.55
C PHE A 12 17.60 11.23 2.98
N ASP A 13 18.88 11.59 3.13
CA ASP A 13 19.47 12.03 4.40
C ASP A 13 18.82 13.33 4.92
N ARG A 14 18.42 14.23 4.02
CA ARG A 14 17.72 15.48 4.39
C ARG A 14 16.26 15.27 4.75
N ALA A 15 15.55 14.43 4.00
CA ALA A 15 14.13 14.13 4.27
C ALA A 15 13.96 13.25 5.52
N PHE A 16 14.92 12.37 5.78
CA PHE A 16 14.93 11.47 6.93
C PHE A 16 16.36 11.42 7.50
N PRO A 17 16.68 12.25 8.50
CA PRO A 17 17.99 12.28 9.17
C PRO A 17 18.18 11.06 10.09
N LEU A 18 18.03 9.87 9.51
CA LEU A 18 18.11 8.58 10.19
C LEU A 18 19.57 8.09 10.23
N GLY A 19 20.48 8.93 10.74
CA GLY A 19 21.87 8.56 11.01
C GLY A 19 22.62 7.82 9.88
N THR A 20 23.63 7.01 10.25
CA THR A 20 24.46 6.24 9.31
C THR A 20 23.64 5.20 8.51
N PRO A 21 24.03 4.82 7.28
CA PRO A 21 23.33 3.81 6.47
C PRO A 21 22.99 2.50 7.20
N ARG A 22 23.87 2.05 8.10
CA ARG A 22 23.65 0.87 8.95
C ARG A 22 22.42 1.00 9.87
N ARG A 23 22.15 2.20 10.40
CA ARG A 23 20.99 2.47 11.26
C ARG A 23 19.69 2.48 10.45
N LYS A 24 19.73 3.03 9.24
CA LYS A 24 18.59 2.98 8.30
C LYS A 24 18.19 1.54 8.00
N LEU A 25 19.18 0.69 7.68
CA LEU A 25 18.93 -0.72 7.45
C LEU A 25 18.34 -1.41 8.68
N LEU A 26 18.88 -1.15 9.88
CA LEU A 26 18.36 -1.70 11.13
C LEU A 26 16.90 -1.30 11.37
N GLN A 27 16.54 -0.04 11.15
CA GLN A 27 15.16 0.43 11.29
C GLN A 27 14.21 -0.20 10.27
N ILE A 28 14.64 -0.34 9.01
CA ILE A 28 13.86 -1.02 7.97
C ILE A 28 13.61 -2.49 8.35
N VAL A 29 14.66 -3.22 8.74
CA VAL A 29 14.55 -4.61 9.19
C VAL A 29 13.64 -4.72 10.41
N ALA A 30 13.78 -3.79 11.36
CA ALA A 30 12.94 -3.74 12.54
C ALA A 30 11.46 -3.57 12.21
N ILE A 31 11.13 -2.66 11.30
CA ILE A 31 9.76 -2.42 10.83
C ILE A 31 9.22 -3.68 10.13
N ILE A 32 10.00 -4.30 9.24
CA ILE A 32 9.60 -5.55 8.57
C ILE A 32 9.28 -6.63 9.60
N LEU A 33 10.13 -6.84 10.60
CA LEU A 33 9.90 -7.84 11.64
C LEU A 33 8.67 -7.55 12.52
N LEU A 34 8.38 -6.28 12.78
CA LEU A 34 7.17 -5.90 13.50
C LEU A 34 5.91 -6.25 12.70
N PHE A 35 5.86 -5.87 11.42
CA PHE A 35 4.70 -6.13 10.57
C PHE A 35 4.52 -7.62 10.31
N GLU A 36 5.58 -8.33 9.91
CA GLU A 36 5.54 -9.79 9.74
C GLU A 36 5.20 -10.50 11.03
N GLY A 37 5.71 -10.03 12.17
CA GLY A 37 5.37 -10.59 13.47
C GLY A 37 3.88 -10.51 13.79
N VAL A 38 3.25 -9.37 13.52
CA VAL A 38 1.79 -9.21 13.66
C VAL A 38 1.05 -10.13 12.69
N THR A 39 1.45 -10.19 11.42
CA THR A 39 0.84 -11.08 10.42
C THR A 39 0.92 -12.54 10.84
N VAL A 40 2.09 -12.99 11.31
CA VAL A 40 2.29 -14.35 11.78
C VAL A 40 1.44 -14.65 13.02
N MET A 41 1.25 -13.67 13.93
CA MET A 41 0.34 -13.83 15.08
C MET A 41 -1.13 -14.00 14.70
N LEU A 42 -1.55 -13.48 13.54
CA LEU A 42 -2.93 -13.61 13.07
C LEU A 42 -3.25 -15.03 12.55
N PHE A 43 -2.24 -15.86 12.31
CA PHE A 43 -2.47 -17.29 12.06
C PHE A 43 -2.74 -18.01 13.38
N PHE A 44 -3.91 -18.66 13.47
CA PHE A 44 -4.40 -19.37 14.66
C PHE A 44 -3.69 -20.72 14.93
N SER A 45 -2.36 -20.75 14.91
CA SER A 45 -1.56 -21.86 15.43
C SER A 45 -0.72 -21.39 16.62
N TYR A 46 -0.54 -22.25 17.62
CA TYR A 46 0.33 -21.94 18.76
C TYR A 46 1.78 -21.65 18.31
N THR A 47 2.27 -22.35 17.29
CA THR A 47 3.63 -22.15 16.77
C THR A 47 3.79 -20.81 16.06
N THR A 48 2.80 -20.40 15.26
CA THR A 48 2.80 -19.11 14.59
C THR A 48 2.66 -17.98 15.61
N LEU A 49 1.82 -18.13 16.63
CA LEU A 49 1.70 -17.13 17.69
C LEU A 49 3.05 -16.83 18.37
N ILE A 50 3.80 -17.87 18.77
CA ILE A 50 5.11 -17.70 19.42
C ILE A 50 6.11 -17.01 18.48
N LEU A 51 6.16 -17.45 17.22
CA LEU A 51 7.05 -16.89 16.21
C LEU A 51 6.72 -15.41 15.93
N GLY A 52 5.44 -15.09 15.84
CA GLY A 52 4.97 -13.73 15.62
C GLY A 52 5.31 -12.80 16.79
N VAL A 53 5.05 -13.25 18.02
CA VAL A 53 5.45 -12.53 19.24
C VAL A 53 6.96 -12.31 19.29
N ALA A 54 7.76 -13.34 19.00
CA ALA A 54 9.22 -13.23 18.98
C ALA A 54 9.70 -12.22 17.93
N SER A 55 9.15 -12.25 16.72
CA SER A 55 9.44 -11.28 15.65
C SER A 55 9.11 -9.84 16.08
N ILE A 56 7.99 -9.63 16.78
CA ILE A 56 7.63 -8.31 17.31
C ILE A 56 8.65 -7.84 18.35
N PHE A 57 9.04 -8.69 19.31
CA PHE A 57 10.04 -8.32 20.32
C PHE A 57 11.40 -7.99 19.70
N VAL A 58 11.86 -8.78 18.73
CA VAL A 58 13.11 -8.50 18.00
C VAL A 58 12.99 -7.19 17.23
N GLY A 59 11.86 -6.96 16.55
CA GLY A 59 11.58 -5.70 15.86
C GLY A 59 11.63 -4.48 16.79
N MET A 60 10.97 -4.54 17.95
CA MET A 60 11.01 -3.48 18.96
C MET A 60 12.43 -3.23 19.48
N PHE A 61 13.19 -4.30 19.72
CA PHE A 61 14.58 -4.21 20.17
C PHE A 61 15.48 -3.53 19.12
N LEU A 62 15.36 -3.92 17.85
CA LEU A 62 16.12 -3.31 16.76
C LEU A 62 15.73 -1.84 16.54
N LEU A 63 14.45 -1.48 16.70
CA LEU A 63 14.01 -0.08 16.69
C LEU A 63 14.65 0.71 17.83
N ALA A 64 14.66 0.15 19.05
CA ALA A 64 15.29 0.79 20.20
C ALA A 64 16.80 1.00 20.00
N LEU A 65 17.51 0.04 19.39
CA LEU A 65 18.93 0.19 19.01
C LEU A 65 19.15 1.22 17.91
N GLY A 66 18.20 1.35 16.98
CA GLY A 66 18.23 2.35 15.92
C GLY A 66 17.84 3.76 16.38
N TYR A 67 17.19 3.89 17.54
CA TYR A 67 16.68 5.15 18.06
C TYR A 67 17.81 5.98 18.67
N LYS A 68 17.89 7.26 18.29
CA LYS A 68 18.78 8.23 18.93
C LYS A 68 17.91 9.23 19.70
N PRO A 69 17.98 9.27 21.04
CA PRO A 69 17.28 10.28 21.82
C PRO A 69 17.59 11.68 21.28
N GLY A 70 16.55 12.44 20.92
CA GLY A 70 16.67 13.77 20.33
C GLY A 70 16.78 13.85 18.80
N SER A 71 16.73 12.74 18.05
CA SER A 71 16.68 12.79 16.57
C SER A 71 15.28 12.98 15.99
N LEU A 72 14.23 12.85 16.80
CA LEU A 72 12.87 13.25 16.44
C LEU A 72 12.70 14.75 16.69
N ILE A 73 13.57 15.57 16.13
CA ILE A 73 13.19 16.95 15.89
C ILE A 73 12.22 16.83 14.72
N ALA A 74 10.91 16.90 15.01
CA ALA A 74 9.91 17.04 13.96
C ALA A 74 10.44 18.10 12.99
N PRO A 75 10.44 17.84 11.67
CA PRO A 75 10.93 18.82 10.71
C PRO A 75 10.30 20.15 11.09
N GLU A 76 11.13 21.15 11.43
CA GLU A 76 10.63 22.46 11.81
C GLU A 76 9.59 22.84 10.75
N PRO A 77 8.35 23.14 11.16
CA PRO A 77 7.30 23.45 10.20
C PRO A 77 7.85 24.54 9.29
N LEU A 78 7.92 24.25 7.98
CA LEU A 78 8.53 25.12 6.96
C LEU A 78 8.18 26.57 7.31
N VAL A 79 9.18 27.29 7.82
CA VAL A 79 9.01 28.57 8.50
C VAL A 79 8.26 29.52 7.57
N GLY A 80 7.00 29.83 7.90
CA GLY A 80 6.24 30.90 7.25
C GLY A 80 4.82 30.61 6.74
N GLN A 81 4.28 29.37 6.77
CA GLN A 81 2.87 29.14 6.40
C GLN A 81 2.06 28.43 7.50
N LYS A 82 1.35 29.24 8.30
CA LYS A 82 0.33 28.86 9.29
C LYS A 82 -0.98 28.31 8.69
N ILE A 83 -0.98 27.82 7.46
CA ILE A 83 -2.21 27.32 6.83
C ILE A 83 -2.23 25.80 6.99
N ASP A 84 -3.12 25.31 7.83
CA ASP A 84 -3.35 23.87 7.99
C ASP A 84 -3.51 23.19 6.62
N PRO A 85 -2.80 22.08 6.36
CA PRO A 85 -2.98 21.27 5.17
C PRO A 85 -4.47 20.95 4.90
N PRO A 86 -4.89 20.86 3.64
CA PRO A 86 -6.30 20.59 3.31
C PRO A 86 -6.83 19.31 3.97
N GLY A 87 -6.00 18.27 4.11
CA GLY A 87 -6.37 17.04 4.80
C GLY A 87 -6.65 17.24 6.29
N ILE A 88 -5.81 18.02 6.98
CA ILE A 88 -6.03 18.35 8.39
C ILE A 88 -7.33 19.15 8.56
N ARG A 89 -7.57 20.14 7.70
CA ARG A 89 -8.83 20.92 7.74
C ARG A 89 -10.06 20.07 7.45
N LEU A 90 -9.96 19.12 6.52
CA LEU A 90 -11.03 18.19 6.21
C LEU A 90 -11.36 17.30 7.41
N VAL A 91 -10.34 16.70 8.03
CA VAL A 91 -10.53 15.84 9.20
C VAL A 91 -11.02 16.64 10.40
N ASP A 92 -10.47 17.83 10.66
CA ASP A 92 -10.95 18.73 11.72
C ASP A 92 -12.41 19.12 11.49
N ALA A 93 -12.83 19.38 10.24
CA ALA A 93 -14.22 19.69 9.92
C ALA A 93 -15.15 18.51 10.20
N ILE A 94 -14.74 17.28 9.81
CA ILE A 94 -15.51 16.06 10.08
C ILE A 94 -15.64 15.81 11.59
N VAL A 95 -14.52 15.92 12.33
CA VAL A 95 -14.50 15.69 13.78
C VAL A 95 -15.34 16.74 14.51
N ARG A 96 -15.27 18.01 14.08
CA ARG A 96 -16.11 19.10 14.63
C ARG A 96 -17.59 18.89 14.35
N GLU A 97 -17.96 18.37 13.19
CA GLU A 97 -19.35 18.07 12.85
C GLU A 97 -19.91 16.95 13.75
N VAL A 98 -19.11 15.93 14.05
CA VAL A 98 -19.50 14.86 14.99
C VAL A 98 -19.60 15.40 16.42
N ASN A 99 -18.76 16.38 16.79
CA ASN A 99 -18.74 17.10 18.08
C ASN A 99 -18.71 16.19 19.32
N ASN A 100 -18.24 14.94 19.17
CA ASN A 100 -18.19 13.96 20.25
C ASN A 100 -17.21 12.83 19.94
N ASP A 101 -16.07 12.83 20.62
CA ASP A 101 -15.03 11.82 20.47
C ASP A 101 -15.54 10.39 20.74
N TYR A 102 -16.48 10.23 21.69
CA TYR A 102 -17.07 8.93 22.00
C TYR A 102 -17.83 8.35 20.82
N ILE A 103 -18.47 9.18 19.98
CA ILE A 103 -19.19 8.68 18.79
C ILE A 103 -18.20 8.08 17.79
N ILE A 104 -17.04 8.72 17.59
CA ILE A 104 -15.98 8.21 16.69
C ILE A 104 -15.45 6.87 17.22
N MET A 105 -15.19 6.77 18.53
CA MET A 105 -14.71 5.54 19.15
C MET A 105 -15.74 4.41 19.05
N VAL A 106 -17.02 4.70 19.31
CA VAL A 106 -18.12 3.75 19.19
C VAL A 106 -18.29 3.29 17.74
N ALA A 107 -18.16 4.19 16.75
CA ALA A 107 -18.19 3.81 15.34
C ALA A 107 -17.05 2.84 14.98
N GLY A 108 -15.84 3.08 15.50
CA GLY A 108 -14.71 2.17 15.34
C GLY A 108 -14.96 0.79 15.95
N ALA A 109 -15.44 0.75 17.19
CA ALA A 109 -15.78 -0.50 17.87
C ALA A 109 -16.94 -1.25 17.18
N ALA A 110 -17.95 -0.53 16.71
CA ALA A 110 -19.06 -1.09 15.96
C ALA A 110 -18.61 -1.70 14.64
N LEU A 111 -17.72 -1.03 13.90
CA LEU A 111 -17.16 -1.57 12.66
C LEU A 111 -16.39 -2.89 12.91
N ILE A 112 -15.53 -2.93 13.91
CA ILE A 112 -14.80 -4.16 14.30
C ILE A 112 -15.80 -5.26 14.67
N GLY A 113 -16.78 -4.94 15.53
CA GLY A 113 -17.82 -5.88 15.95
C GLY A 113 -18.61 -6.44 14.77
N LEU A 114 -19.01 -5.58 13.82
CA LEU A 114 -19.73 -5.98 12.61
C LEU A 114 -18.91 -6.95 11.75
N VAL A 115 -17.62 -6.67 11.53
CA VAL A 115 -16.74 -7.55 10.74
C VAL A 115 -16.58 -8.92 11.43
N ILE A 116 -16.41 -8.94 12.75
CA ILE A 116 -16.28 -10.19 13.52
C ILE A 116 -17.60 -10.98 13.50
N ILE A 117 -18.74 -10.32 13.75
CA ILE A 117 -20.07 -10.94 13.73
C ILE A 117 -20.37 -11.49 12.33
N TRP A 118 -20.08 -10.72 11.28
CA TRP A 118 -20.26 -11.15 9.90
C TRP A 118 -19.47 -12.42 9.59
N ASN A 119 -18.17 -12.43 9.88
CA ASN A 119 -17.33 -13.60 9.61
C ASN A 119 -17.70 -14.81 10.47
N ARG A 120 -18.19 -14.59 11.69
CA ARG A 120 -18.57 -15.68 12.59
C ARG A 120 -19.91 -16.33 12.21
N PHE A 121 -20.89 -15.55 11.80
CA PHE A 121 -22.28 -16.01 11.65
C PHE A 121 -22.78 -16.07 10.21
N TYR A 122 -22.20 -15.30 9.29
CA TYR A 122 -22.70 -15.14 7.92
C TYR A 122 -21.70 -15.59 6.85
N SER A 123 -20.40 -15.51 7.10
CA SER A 123 -19.39 -16.00 6.17
C SER A 123 -19.32 -17.52 6.15
N ALA A 124 -19.16 -18.10 4.96
CA ALA A 124 -18.92 -19.53 4.79
C ALA A 124 -17.58 -19.97 5.41
N ASN A 125 -16.62 -19.04 5.55
CA ASN A 125 -15.34 -19.26 6.19
C ASN A 125 -15.25 -18.40 7.45
N SER A 126 -15.01 -19.03 8.60
CA SER A 126 -14.87 -18.31 9.87
C SER A 126 -13.55 -17.55 10.03
N GLY A 127 -12.68 -17.57 9.02
CA GLY A 127 -11.41 -16.84 9.01
C GLY A 127 -11.59 -15.39 8.58
N LEU A 128 -10.69 -14.53 9.03
CA LEU A 128 -10.62 -13.13 8.57
C LEU A 128 -9.88 -13.09 7.23
N GLY A 129 -10.50 -12.52 6.21
CA GLY A 129 -9.84 -12.22 4.94
C GLY A 129 -9.07 -10.90 4.96
N ASP A 130 -8.42 -10.59 3.84
CA ASP A 130 -7.64 -9.36 3.69
C ASP A 130 -8.51 -8.10 3.83
N LEU A 131 -9.71 -8.11 3.24
CA LEU A 131 -10.64 -6.99 3.33
C LEU A 131 -11.18 -6.79 4.75
N ASP A 132 -11.40 -7.87 5.50
CA ASP A 132 -11.81 -7.82 6.90
C ASP A 132 -10.71 -7.20 7.76
N THR A 133 -9.46 -7.59 7.51
CA THR A 133 -8.30 -7.04 8.20
C THR A 133 -8.17 -5.54 7.97
N LEU A 134 -8.33 -5.06 6.73
CA LEU A 134 -8.32 -3.63 6.41
C LEU A 134 -9.46 -2.86 7.09
N ALA A 135 -10.67 -3.44 7.13
CA ALA A 135 -11.81 -2.85 7.83
C ALA A 135 -11.59 -2.79 9.34
N ILE A 136 -11.01 -3.84 9.94
CA ILE A 136 -10.63 -3.87 11.35
C ILE A 136 -9.55 -2.83 11.66
N MET A 137 -8.54 -2.69 10.80
CA MET A 137 -7.50 -1.66 10.96
C MET A 137 -8.10 -0.26 10.93
N PHE A 138 -9.05 0.01 10.01
CA PHE A 138 -9.75 1.28 9.98
C PHE A 138 -10.62 1.50 11.23
N GLY A 139 -11.34 0.48 11.69
CA GLY A 139 -12.11 0.55 12.94
C GLY A 139 -11.23 0.78 14.17
N GLY A 140 -10.05 0.15 14.20
CA GLY A 140 -9.04 0.35 15.24
C GLY A 140 -8.48 1.76 15.22
N MET A 141 -8.22 2.30 14.01
CA MET A 141 -7.80 3.69 13.84
C MET A 141 -8.86 4.66 14.38
N LEU A 142 -10.14 4.48 14.05
CA LEU A 142 -11.24 5.30 14.59
C LEU A 142 -11.32 5.21 16.12
N LEU A 143 -11.11 4.03 16.69
CA LEU A 143 -11.14 3.80 18.13
C LEU A 143 -10.05 4.58 18.88
N ILE A 144 -8.84 4.65 18.32
CA ILE A 144 -7.71 5.34 18.96
C ILE A 144 -7.57 6.81 18.54
N PHE A 145 -8.24 7.22 17.46
CA PHE A 145 -8.02 8.51 16.80
C PHE A 145 -8.13 9.72 17.74
N PRO A 146 -9.19 9.86 18.57
CA PRO A 146 -9.30 11.00 19.49
C PRO A 146 -8.16 11.06 20.52
N ILE A 147 -7.64 9.90 20.93
CA ILE A 147 -6.58 9.80 21.95
C ILE A 147 -5.23 10.27 21.40
N ILE A 148 -4.96 9.98 20.13
CA ILE A 148 -3.66 10.26 19.50
C ILE A 148 -3.60 11.60 18.80
N MET A 149 -4.75 12.22 18.46
CA MET A 149 -4.79 13.46 17.68
C MET A 149 -4.07 14.63 18.38
N ASP A 150 -4.15 14.72 19.70
CA ASP A 150 -3.53 15.80 20.48
C ASP A 150 -2.00 15.81 20.38
N LYS A 151 -1.39 14.63 20.24
CA LYS A 151 0.07 14.47 20.23
C LYS A 151 0.64 14.27 18.82
N PHE A 152 -0.11 13.59 17.96
CA PHE A 152 0.33 13.13 16.65
C PHE A 152 -0.64 13.57 15.56
N LYS A 153 -1.04 14.86 15.57
CA LYS A 153 -2.10 15.38 14.69
C LYS A 153 -1.84 15.04 13.22
N VAL A 154 -0.61 15.21 12.75
CA VAL A 154 -0.24 15.00 11.34
C VAL A 154 -0.30 13.51 10.98
N GLU A 155 0.35 12.66 11.77
CA GLU A 155 0.42 11.22 11.55
C GLU A 155 -0.95 10.57 11.69
N ALA A 156 -1.71 10.95 12.73
CA ALA A 156 -3.07 10.46 12.96
C ALA A 156 -4.00 10.84 11.81
N THR A 157 -3.93 12.08 11.32
CA THR A 157 -4.70 12.53 10.16
C THR A 157 -4.32 11.73 8.90
N PHE A 158 -3.02 11.53 8.66
CA PHE A 158 -2.55 10.74 7.53
C PHE A 158 -3.06 9.30 7.58
N SER A 159 -2.90 8.62 8.72
CA SER A 159 -3.35 7.24 8.91
C SER A 159 -4.87 7.10 8.78
N LEU A 160 -5.64 8.05 9.33
CA LEU A 160 -7.10 8.07 9.18
C LEU A 160 -7.53 8.24 7.72
N LEU A 161 -6.95 9.21 7.01
CA LEU A 161 -7.24 9.43 5.59
C LEU A 161 -6.82 8.22 4.74
N PHE A 162 -5.65 7.66 5.02
CA PHE A 162 -5.13 6.51 4.30
C PHE A 162 -6.04 5.29 4.45
N LEU A 163 -6.33 4.88 5.68
CA LEU A 163 -7.19 3.72 5.94
C LEU A 163 -8.63 3.97 5.48
N GLY A 164 -9.16 5.18 5.67
CA GLY A 164 -10.48 5.56 5.19
C GLY A 164 -10.59 5.50 3.66
N LEU A 165 -9.58 5.98 2.94
CA LEU A 165 -9.51 5.89 1.49
C LEU A 165 -9.31 4.44 1.02
N VAL A 166 -8.54 3.62 1.73
CA VAL A 166 -8.45 2.18 1.41
C VAL A 166 -9.82 1.52 1.57
N VAL A 167 -10.53 1.77 2.66
CA VAL A 167 -11.89 1.23 2.87
C VAL A 167 -12.84 1.72 1.78
N LEU A 168 -12.79 3.02 1.43
CA LEU A 168 -13.65 3.61 0.41
C LEU A 168 -13.37 3.09 -1.01
N LEU A 169 -12.10 2.96 -1.39
CA LEU A 169 -11.68 2.61 -2.75
C LEU A 169 -11.60 1.09 -2.98
N LEU A 170 -11.45 0.30 -1.91
CA LEU A 170 -11.26 -1.14 -2.01
C LEU A 170 -12.37 -1.91 -1.30
N VAL A 171 -12.57 -1.71 0.00
CA VAL A 171 -13.48 -2.55 0.80
C VAL A 171 -14.95 -2.35 0.38
N ILE A 172 -15.43 -1.11 0.34
CA ILE A 172 -16.84 -0.81 0.02
C ILE A 172 -17.24 -1.32 -1.37
N PRO A 173 -16.50 -1.04 -2.47
CA PRO A 173 -16.85 -1.56 -3.79
C PRO A 173 -16.92 -3.08 -3.84
N GLN A 174 -15.99 -3.77 -3.16
CA GLN A 174 -15.97 -5.24 -3.13
C GLN A 174 -17.17 -5.80 -2.36
N VAL A 175 -17.52 -5.21 -1.21
CA VAL A 175 -18.73 -5.60 -0.46
C VAL A 175 -19.98 -5.40 -1.31
N VAL A 176 -20.14 -4.25 -1.97
CA VAL A 176 -21.29 -3.97 -2.84
C VAL A 176 -21.39 -4.96 -3.99
N MET A 177 -20.26 -5.26 -4.66
CA MET A 177 -20.23 -6.27 -5.73
C MET A 177 -20.56 -7.67 -5.23
N SER A 178 -20.07 -8.04 -4.04
CA SER A 178 -20.34 -9.34 -3.42
C SER A 178 -21.82 -9.50 -3.07
N LEU A 179 -22.50 -8.45 -2.62
CA LEU A 179 -23.93 -8.48 -2.30
C LEU A 179 -24.80 -8.60 -3.57
N ASN A 180 -24.39 -7.98 -4.68
CA ASN A 180 -25.18 -7.94 -5.91
C ASN A 180 -25.07 -9.20 -6.78
N THR A 181 -23.99 -9.98 -6.65
CA THR A 181 -23.71 -11.11 -7.58
C THR A 181 -24.02 -12.48 -7.01
N GLY A 182 -24.32 -12.62 -5.71
CA GLY A 182 -24.71 -13.88 -5.05
C GLY A 182 -23.60 -14.96 -4.96
N ALA A 183 -22.62 -14.92 -5.85
CA ALA A 183 -21.37 -15.64 -5.81
C ALA A 183 -20.38 -14.79 -6.60
N GLY A 184 -19.35 -14.28 -5.94
CA GLY A 184 -18.39 -13.37 -6.54
C GLY A 184 -17.68 -14.01 -7.72
N THR A 185 -18.17 -13.78 -8.93
CA THR A 185 -17.41 -13.49 -10.15
C THR A 185 -18.39 -13.41 -11.31
N SER A 186 -18.53 -12.21 -11.85
CA SER A 186 -18.55 -12.01 -13.30
C SER A 186 -17.79 -10.72 -13.54
N ALA A 187 -16.46 -10.77 -13.42
CA ALA A 187 -15.63 -9.77 -14.09
C ALA A 187 -15.68 -10.05 -15.61
N GLY A 188 -16.87 -9.95 -16.20
CA GLY A 188 -17.07 -9.58 -17.60
C GLY A 188 -16.86 -8.07 -17.73
N ASN A 189 -15.74 -7.58 -17.20
CA ASN A 189 -15.36 -6.19 -17.29
C ASN A 189 -14.43 -6.11 -18.48
N TRP A 190 -14.84 -5.36 -19.51
CA TRP A 190 -14.01 -4.97 -20.65
C TRP A 190 -12.57 -4.60 -20.23
N TYR A 191 -12.39 -4.05 -19.02
CA TYR A 191 -11.08 -3.81 -18.42
C TYR A 191 -10.23 -5.08 -18.29
N VAL A 192 -10.76 -6.15 -17.71
CA VAL A 192 -10.01 -7.41 -17.51
C VAL A 192 -9.67 -8.05 -18.86
N GLU A 193 -10.63 -8.08 -19.78
CA GLU A 193 -10.42 -8.68 -21.11
C GLU A 193 -9.40 -7.88 -21.94
N TYR A 194 -9.66 -6.58 -22.16
CA TYR A 194 -8.88 -5.79 -23.11
C TYR A 194 -7.64 -5.12 -22.52
N MET A 195 -7.64 -4.81 -21.22
CA MET A 195 -6.48 -4.15 -20.59
C MET A 195 -5.56 -5.13 -19.87
N LEU A 196 -6.00 -6.37 -19.58
CA LEU A 196 -5.18 -7.35 -18.87
C LEU A 196 -4.98 -8.63 -19.67
N ALA A 197 -6.05 -9.38 -19.97
CA ALA A 197 -5.98 -10.69 -20.61
C ALA A 197 -5.32 -10.63 -21.99
N ALA A 198 -5.81 -9.74 -22.86
CA ALA A 198 -5.28 -9.60 -24.21
C ALA A 198 -3.82 -9.11 -24.23
N PRO A 199 -3.40 -8.05 -23.50
CA PRO A 199 -1.99 -7.66 -23.41
C PRO A 199 -1.11 -8.74 -22.80
N PHE A 200 -1.57 -9.42 -21.75
CA PHE A 200 -0.82 -10.50 -21.09
C PHE A 200 -0.53 -11.66 -22.04
N ALA A 201 -1.55 -12.19 -22.71
CA ALA A 201 -1.38 -13.25 -23.71
C ALA A 201 -0.51 -12.80 -24.89
N SER A 202 -0.65 -11.55 -25.33
CA SER A 202 0.17 -10.98 -26.42
C SER A 202 1.65 -10.92 -26.03
N ILE A 203 1.97 -10.48 -24.81
CA ILE A 203 3.34 -10.42 -24.32
C ILE A 203 3.91 -11.83 -24.13
N LEU A 204 3.12 -12.79 -23.63
CA LEU A 204 3.54 -14.18 -23.53
C LEU A 204 3.91 -14.77 -24.89
N ASN A 205 3.05 -14.59 -25.90
CA ASN A 205 3.35 -15.02 -27.27
C ASN A 205 4.61 -14.35 -27.82
N LEU A 206 4.82 -13.05 -27.52
CA LEU A 206 6.00 -12.32 -27.94
C LEU A 206 7.30 -12.89 -27.34
N VAL A 207 7.26 -13.40 -26.10
CA VAL A 207 8.41 -14.05 -25.45
C VAL A 207 8.51 -15.55 -25.75
N GLY A 208 7.68 -16.09 -26.65
CA GLY A 208 7.72 -17.48 -27.09
C GLY A 208 6.92 -18.45 -26.23
N VAL A 209 6.05 -17.97 -25.35
CA VAL A 209 5.13 -18.79 -24.55
C VAL A 209 3.77 -18.85 -25.27
N PRO A 210 3.33 -20.02 -25.78
CA PRO A 210 2.05 -20.12 -26.48
C PRO A 210 0.88 -19.81 -25.55
N ALA A 211 0.16 -18.72 -25.85
CA ALA A 211 -0.96 -18.27 -25.03
C ALA A 211 -2.14 -17.82 -25.91
N SER A 212 -3.36 -18.11 -25.50
CA SER A 212 -4.58 -17.57 -26.10
C SER A 212 -5.48 -17.00 -25.01
N TRP A 213 -6.39 -16.09 -25.38
CA TRP A 213 -7.30 -15.45 -24.43
C TRP A 213 -8.75 -15.53 -24.93
N ASN A 214 -9.69 -15.67 -24.00
CA ASN A 214 -11.12 -15.62 -24.25
C ASN A 214 -11.81 -15.00 -23.02
N GLY A 215 -12.29 -13.76 -23.16
CA GLY A 215 -12.82 -12.99 -22.03
C GLY A 215 -11.78 -12.76 -20.94
N ASN A 216 -12.09 -13.19 -19.72
CA ASN A 216 -11.18 -13.10 -18.57
C ASN A 216 -10.28 -14.35 -18.39
N MET A 217 -10.34 -15.32 -19.31
CA MET A 217 -9.54 -16.54 -19.25
C MET A 217 -8.36 -16.43 -20.21
N VAL A 218 -7.17 -16.79 -19.74
CA VAL A 218 -5.97 -16.94 -20.55
C VAL A 218 -5.50 -18.38 -20.48
N THR A 219 -5.43 -19.04 -21.62
CA THR A 219 -4.99 -20.42 -21.75
C THR A 219 -3.51 -20.43 -22.14
N ILE A 220 -2.67 -21.07 -21.34
CA ILE A 220 -1.24 -21.24 -21.60
C ILE A 220 -0.97 -22.72 -21.87
N GLU A 221 -0.19 -23.01 -22.90
CA GLU A 221 0.39 -24.33 -23.12
C GLU A 221 1.77 -24.38 -22.45
N PHE A 222 1.91 -25.19 -21.40
CA PHE A 222 3.18 -25.36 -20.68
C PHE A 222 4.18 -26.18 -21.50
N GLN A 223 5.44 -26.14 -21.08
CA GLN A 223 6.53 -26.82 -21.80
C GLN A 223 6.36 -28.35 -21.85
N ASP A 224 5.61 -28.94 -20.92
CA ASP A 224 5.25 -30.36 -20.90
C ASP A 224 4.06 -30.73 -21.81
N GLY A 225 3.52 -29.75 -22.55
CA GLY A 225 2.35 -29.90 -23.42
C GLY A 225 1.01 -29.84 -22.69
N THR A 226 1.00 -29.59 -21.37
CA THR A 226 -0.26 -29.42 -20.62
C THR A 226 -0.87 -28.06 -20.93
N ILE A 227 -2.20 -28.05 -21.06
CA ILE A 227 -2.96 -26.83 -21.34
C ILE A 227 -3.62 -26.38 -20.04
N GLN A 228 -3.20 -25.23 -19.53
CA GLN A 228 -3.71 -24.68 -18.28
C GLN A 228 -4.53 -23.42 -18.53
N PRO A 229 -5.86 -23.44 -18.28
CA PRO A 229 -6.67 -22.23 -18.25
C PRO A 229 -6.41 -21.45 -16.96
N LEU A 230 -6.16 -20.15 -17.10
CA LEU A 230 -5.93 -19.21 -15.99
C LEU A 230 -7.00 -18.12 -16.01
N GLY A 231 -7.85 -18.10 -14.98
CA GLY A 231 -8.82 -17.04 -14.78
C GLY A 231 -8.20 -15.80 -14.18
N ILE A 232 -8.29 -14.67 -14.87
CA ILE A 232 -7.89 -13.37 -14.33
C ILE A 232 -9.03 -12.85 -13.48
N SER A 233 -8.88 -13.02 -12.17
CA SER A 233 -9.82 -12.47 -11.19
C SER A 233 -9.52 -11.00 -10.90
N ALA A 234 -10.44 -10.34 -10.19
CA ALA A 234 -10.25 -9.01 -9.61
C ALA A 234 -8.95 -8.87 -8.79
N TYR A 235 -8.50 -9.96 -8.17
CA TYR A 235 -7.27 -10.02 -7.38
C TYR A 235 -6.01 -9.95 -8.27
N CYS A 236 -6.04 -10.58 -9.45
CA CYS A 236 -4.97 -10.53 -10.44
C CYS A 236 -4.94 -9.20 -11.22
N ALA A 237 -6.07 -8.48 -11.23
CA ALA A 237 -6.20 -7.20 -11.92
C ALA A 237 -5.44 -6.04 -11.26
N GLY A 238 -4.79 -6.27 -10.11
CA GLY A 238 -3.99 -5.26 -9.42
C GLY A 238 -4.82 -4.21 -8.70
N MET A 239 -6.13 -4.42 -8.52
CA MET A 239 -7.00 -3.45 -7.84
C MET A 239 -6.57 -3.16 -6.41
N TYR A 240 -6.06 -4.16 -5.68
CA TYR A 240 -5.56 -4.00 -4.32
C TYR A 240 -4.37 -3.02 -4.28
N SER A 241 -3.31 -3.36 -5.03
CA SER A 241 -2.11 -2.54 -5.14
C SER A 241 -2.41 -1.13 -5.64
N PHE A 242 -3.31 -1.00 -6.62
CA PHE A 242 -3.75 0.29 -7.15
C PHE A 242 -4.46 1.14 -6.11
N SER A 243 -5.48 0.58 -5.42
CA SER A 243 -6.24 1.31 -4.40
C SER A 243 -5.37 1.70 -3.21
N ILE A 244 -4.47 0.83 -2.76
CA ILE A 244 -3.53 1.13 -1.67
C ILE A 244 -2.58 2.26 -2.08
N PHE A 245 -1.99 2.19 -3.27
CA PHE A 245 -1.11 3.26 -3.76
C PHE A 245 -1.85 4.58 -3.89
N LEU A 246 -3.06 4.57 -4.46
CA LEU A 246 -3.89 5.77 -4.64
C LEU A 246 -4.28 6.39 -3.29
N ALA A 247 -4.70 5.56 -2.33
CA ALA A 247 -5.01 6.01 -0.98
C ALA A 247 -3.78 6.64 -0.29
N ALA A 248 -2.60 6.02 -0.42
CA ALA A 248 -1.35 6.54 0.13
C ALA A 248 -0.97 7.88 -0.52
N PHE A 249 -1.06 7.96 -1.85
CA PHE A 249 -0.75 9.17 -2.60
C PHE A 249 -1.67 10.34 -2.24
N ILE A 250 -2.99 10.12 -2.24
CA ILE A 250 -3.97 11.17 -1.91
C ILE A 250 -3.77 11.62 -0.46
N SER A 251 -3.61 10.69 0.49
CA SER A 251 -3.38 11.03 1.90
C SER A 251 -2.09 11.83 2.08
N PHE A 252 -1.03 11.46 1.38
CA PHE A 252 0.25 12.16 1.43
C PHE A 252 0.12 13.60 0.94
N VAL A 253 -0.52 13.81 -0.22
CA VAL A 253 -0.77 15.17 -0.75
C VAL A 253 -1.65 15.96 0.21
N LEU A 254 -2.72 15.37 0.73
CA LEU A 254 -3.65 16.08 1.59
C LEU A 254 -3.00 16.55 2.90
N VAL A 255 -2.06 15.77 3.45
CA VAL A 255 -1.46 16.03 4.76
C VAL A 255 -0.11 16.74 4.66
N PHE A 256 0.79 16.30 3.81
CA PHE A 256 2.17 16.78 3.81
C PHE A 256 2.43 17.84 2.74
N GLU A 257 1.81 17.75 1.56
CA GLU A 257 2.32 18.47 0.38
C GLU A 257 1.27 19.10 -0.51
N ARG A 258 1.42 20.40 -0.75
CA ARG A 258 0.59 21.15 -1.72
C ARG A 258 1.24 21.14 -3.09
N LEU A 259 1.07 20.04 -3.81
CA LEU A 259 1.43 19.98 -5.22
C LEU A 259 0.52 20.93 -6.02
N LYS A 260 1.10 21.64 -7.00
CA LYS A 260 0.31 22.40 -7.97
C LYS A 260 -0.63 21.42 -8.71
N PRO A 261 -1.91 21.75 -8.97
CA PRO A 261 -2.87 20.80 -9.55
C PRO A 261 -2.38 20.11 -10.83
N LYS A 262 -1.69 20.84 -11.72
CA LYS A 262 -1.10 20.26 -12.94
C LYS A 262 -0.03 19.20 -12.65
N LEU A 263 0.84 19.47 -11.67
CA LEU A 263 1.88 18.54 -11.25
C LEU A 263 1.27 17.35 -10.52
N LEU A 264 0.25 17.58 -9.69
CA LEU A 264 -0.49 16.52 -9.01
C LEU A 264 -1.10 15.55 -10.02
N ILE A 265 -1.80 16.05 -11.04
CA ILE A 265 -2.40 15.22 -12.09
C ILE A 265 -1.32 14.45 -12.84
N LEU A 266 -0.19 15.10 -13.18
CA LEU A 266 0.92 14.46 -13.89
C LEU A 266 1.58 13.33 -13.07
N VAL A 267 1.89 13.60 -11.79
CA VAL A 267 2.53 12.61 -10.91
C VAL A 267 1.56 11.46 -10.63
N LEU A 268 0.28 11.77 -10.41
CA LEU A 268 -0.75 10.77 -10.22
C LEU A 268 -0.88 9.90 -11.47
N SER A 269 -1.07 10.49 -12.65
CA SER A 269 -1.22 9.73 -13.90
C SER A 269 -0.01 8.86 -14.19
N LEU A 270 1.21 9.37 -13.97
CA LEU A 270 2.44 8.59 -14.10
C LEU A 270 2.47 7.42 -13.10
N GLY A 271 2.09 7.65 -11.85
CA GLY A 271 1.99 6.60 -10.82
C GLY A 271 0.99 5.51 -11.22
N LEU A 272 -0.18 5.88 -11.74
CA LEU A 272 -1.19 4.92 -12.19
C LEU A 272 -0.72 4.11 -13.41
N VAL A 273 -0.05 4.76 -14.37
CA VAL A 273 0.53 4.06 -15.54
C VAL A 273 1.62 3.07 -15.10
N ILE A 274 2.52 3.48 -14.20
CA ILE A 274 3.57 2.59 -13.67
C ILE A 274 2.95 1.43 -12.88
N ALA A 275 1.93 1.69 -12.06
CA ALA A 275 1.23 0.65 -11.32
C ALA A 275 0.58 -0.38 -12.25
N PHE A 276 -0.07 0.08 -13.32
CA PHE A 276 -0.66 -0.78 -14.35
C PHE A 276 0.41 -1.63 -15.05
N LEU A 277 1.50 -1.02 -15.50
CA LEU A 277 2.61 -1.73 -16.14
C LEU A 277 3.28 -2.73 -15.18
N GLY A 278 3.42 -2.37 -13.90
CA GLY A 278 3.93 -3.25 -12.86
C GLY A 278 3.04 -4.46 -12.63
N ASN A 279 1.72 -4.28 -12.67
CA ASN A 279 0.77 -5.39 -12.60
C ASN A 279 0.86 -6.31 -13.82
N LEU A 280 0.93 -5.75 -15.03
CA LEU A 280 1.07 -6.53 -16.26
C LEU A 280 2.40 -7.30 -16.27
N PHE A 281 3.49 -6.66 -15.85
CA PHE A 281 4.80 -7.28 -15.70
C PHE A 281 4.78 -8.44 -14.70
N ARG A 282 4.10 -8.28 -13.56
CA ARG A 282 3.87 -9.37 -12.58
C ARG A 282 3.17 -10.56 -13.25
N MET A 283 2.09 -10.33 -13.99
CA MET A 283 1.35 -11.39 -14.69
C MET A 283 2.25 -12.14 -15.69
N VAL A 284 3.06 -11.41 -16.46
CA VAL A 284 4.02 -11.99 -17.40
C VAL A 284 5.04 -12.89 -16.69
N ILE A 285 5.63 -12.43 -15.59
CA ILE A 285 6.56 -13.26 -14.79
C ILE A 285 5.87 -14.54 -14.31
N ILE A 286 4.65 -14.44 -13.78
CA ILE A 286 3.87 -15.60 -13.30
C ILE A 286 3.63 -16.59 -14.43
N GLY A 287 3.22 -16.11 -15.61
CA GLY A 287 3.01 -16.94 -16.80
C GLY A 287 4.28 -17.63 -17.29
N ILE A 288 5.41 -16.93 -17.31
CA ILE A 288 6.72 -17.50 -17.67
C ILE A 288 7.15 -18.57 -16.66
N VAL A 289 6.99 -18.31 -15.36
CA VAL A 289 7.31 -19.31 -14.33
C VAL A 289 6.44 -20.54 -14.50
N GLY A 290 5.14 -20.37 -14.73
CA GLY A 290 4.24 -21.49 -15.00
C GLY A 290 4.62 -22.31 -16.23
N TYR A 291 4.97 -21.64 -17.33
CA TYR A 291 5.40 -22.29 -18.57
C TYR A 291 6.59 -23.24 -18.35
N TYR A 292 7.60 -22.80 -17.59
CA TYR A 292 8.84 -23.58 -17.38
C TYR A 292 8.80 -24.53 -16.18
N ARG A 293 7.96 -24.26 -15.18
CA ARG A 293 8.01 -24.93 -13.87
C ARG A 293 6.67 -25.52 -13.42
N GLY A 294 5.64 -25.42 -14.25
CA GLY A 294 4.31 -25.97 -13.98
C GLY A 294 3.47 -25.14 -13.02
N LEU A 295 2.30 -25.67 -12.69
CA LEU A 295 1.25 -24.97 -11.94
C LEU A 295 1.67 -24.59 -10.52
N ASP A 296 2.38 -25.47 -9.80
CA ASP A 296 2.78 -25.20 -8.41
C ASP A 296 3.71 -23.99 -8.31
N ALA A 297 4.67 -23.89 -9.24
CA ALA A 297 5.57 -22.75 -9.31
C ALA A 297 4.85 -21.47 -9.75
N LEU A 298 3.84 -21.59 -10.63
CA LEU A 298 2.96 -20.48 -11.00
C LEU A 298 2.22 -19.94 -9.78
N LEU A 299 1.63 -20.81 -8.97
CA LEU A 299 0.89 -20.42 -7.76
C LEU A 299 1.82 -19.77 -6.73
N TRP A 300 3.02 -20.34 -6.52
CA TRP A 300 4.03 -19.74 -5.66
C TRP A 300 4.45 -18.34 -6.16
N ALA A 301 4.71 -18.19 -7.46
CA ALA A 301 5.04 -16.89 -8.05
C ALA A 301 3.86 -15.91 -7.95
N HIS A 302 2.63 -16.40 -8.07
CA HIS A 302 1.43 -15.58 -7.91
C HIS A 302 1.31 -14.99 -6.51
N GLU A 303 1.59 -15.78 -5.48
CA GLU A 303 1.58 -15.34 -4.08
C GLU A 303 2.72 -14.36 -3.77
N ASN A 304 3.91 -14.56 -4.35
CA ASN A 304 5.12 -13.86 -3.94
C ASN A 304 5.53 -12.69 -4.84
N ALA A 305 5.40 -12.81 -6.17
CA ALA A 305 5.87 -11.79 -7.10
C ALA A 305 5.08 -10.47 -6.96
N GLY A 306 3.81 -10.55 -6.56
CA GLY A 306 2.93 -9.39 -6.46
C GLY A 306 3.44 -8.34 -5.48
N TRP A 307 3.71 -8.75 -4.24
CA TRP A 307 4.15 -7.83 -3.20
C TRP A 307 5.58 -7.33 -3.46
N ILE A 308 6.48 -8.20 -3.96
CA ILE A 308 7.86 -7.82 -4.29
C ILE A 308 7.89 -6.71 -5.36
N ILE A 309 7.18 -6.93 -6.47
CA ILE A 309 7.13 -5.96 -7.57
C ILE A 309 6.46 -4.68 -7.09
N PHE A 310 5.34 -4.79 -6.38
CA PHE A 310 4.60 -3.65 -5.85
C PHE A 310 5.45 -2.76 -4.94
N LEU A 311 6.11 -3.35 -3.95
CA LEU A 311 6.98 -2.61 -3.02
C LEU A 311 8.17 -1.99 -3.75
N SER A 312 8.78 -2.72 -4.69
CA SER A 312 9.94 -2.24 -5.43
C SER A 312 9.62 -0.98 -6.22
N TRP A 313 8.55 -0.99 -7.03
CA TRP A 313 8.20 0.19 -7.83
C TRP A 313 7.68 1.33 -6.94
N SER A 314 6.91 1.01 -5.89
CA SER A 314 6.39 2.02 -4.95
C SER A 314 7.55 2.75 -4.27
N ALA A 315 8.57 2.01 -3.82
CA ALA A 315 9.77 2.60 -3.22
C ALA A 315 10.50 3.54 -4.20
N VAL A 316 10.65 3.13 -5.46
CA VAL A 316 11.25 3.98 -6.51
C VAL A 316 10.42 5.23 -6.74
N PHE A 317 9.09 5.10 -6.85
CA PHE A 317 8.18 6.22 -7.03
C PHE A 317 8.29 7.24 -5.89
N TRP A 318 8.20 6.77 -4.65
CA TRP A 318 8.30 7.62 -3.47
C TRP A 318 9.67 8.28 -3.34
N TYR A 319 10.74 7.54 -3.63
CA TYR A 319 12.10 8.08 -3.66
C TYR A 319 12.24 9.24 -4.66
N LEU A 320 11.74 9.06 -5.88
CA LEU A 320 11.77 10.10 -6.92
C LEU A 320 10.91 11.31 -6.55
N LEU A 321 9.70 11.07 -6.03
CA LEU A 321 8.77 12.12 -5.64
C LEU A 321 9.35 12.98 -4.51
N LEU A 322 9.81 12.35 -3.42
CA LEU A 322 10.39 13.05 -2.28
C LEU A 322 11.70 13.75 -2.66
N GLY A 323 12.51 13.12 -3.52
CA GLY A 323 13.73 13.74 -4.06
C GLY A 323 13.44 15.00 -4.90
N TYR A 324 12.36 14.99 -5.69
CA TYR A 324 11.92 16.16 -6.43
C TYR A 324 11.44 17.29 -5.52
N ILE A 325 10.62 16.95 -4.51
CA ILE A 325 10.07 17.91 -3.55
C ILE A 325 11.20 18.57 -2.73
N SER A 326 12.14 17.78 -2.22
CA SER A 326 13.29 18.26 -1.44
C SER A 326 14.19 19.24 -2.21
N LYS A 327 14.45 18.99 -3.50
CA LYS A 327 15.27 19.91 -4.32
C LYS A 327 14.62 21.28 -4.50
N LYS A 328 13.29 21.31 -4.60
CA LYS A 328 12.53 22.54 -4.84
C LYS A 328 12.47 23.45 -3.61
N SER A 329 12.39 22.89 -2.40
CA SER A 329 12.41 23.69 -1.17
C SER A 329 13.74 24.43 -1.01
N VAL A 330 14.86 23.78 -1.35
CA VAL A 330 16.21 24.39 -1.31
C VAL A 330 16.38 25.51 -2.33
N SER A 331 15.84 25.38 -3.55
CA SER A 331 15.98 26.42 -4.56
C SER A 331 15.24 27.71 -4.19
N MET A 332 14.14 27.62 -3.44
CA MET A 332 13.37 28.78 -2.98
C MET A 332 13.98 29.45 -1.74
N ALA A 333 14.88 28.79 -1.01
CA ALA A 333 15.53 29.32 0.18
C ALA A 333 16.83 30.10 -0.12
N LYS A 334 17.25 30.23 -1.39
CA LYS A 334 18.42 31.05 -1.73
C LYS A 334 18.09 32.54 -1.49
N PRO A 335 18.86 33.24 -0.63
CA PRO A 335 18.62 34.65 -0.37
C PRO A 335 18.77 35.45 -1.66
N VAL A 336 17.83 36.37 -1.90
CA VAL A 336 17.96 37.38 -2.96
C VAL A 336 19.16 38.25 -2.57
N PRO A 337 20.15 38.44 -3.45
CA PRO A 337 21.29 39.30 -3.14
C PRO A 337 20.77 40.71 -2.83
N PRO A 338 21.35 41.40 -1.82
CA PRO A 338 20.99 42.78 -1.53
C PRO A 338 21.28 43.65 -2.77
N GLU A 339 20.29 44.47 -3.14
CA GLU A 339 20.40 45.48 -4.22
C GLU A 339 21.40 46.59 -3.87
#